data_AF-A0A954AQL6-F1
#
_entry.id   AF-A0A954AQL6-F1
#
_cell.length_a   1.000
_cell.length_b   1.000
_cell.length_c   1.000
_cell.angle_alpha   90.00
_cell.angle_beta   90.00
_cell.angle_gamma   90.00
#
_symmetry.space_group_name_H-M   'P 1'
#
loop_
_entity.id
_entity.type
_entity.pdbx_description
1 polymer ?
#
loop_
_entity_poly.entity_id
_entity_poly.type
_entity_poly.pdbx_seq_one_letter_code
_entity_poly.pdbx_strand_id
1 'polypeptide(L)'
;MSRLARNLLQSMSIVVAVMSLGAPGARAQKLEKWRIDPYTKNDPEAMKRAGIVRFHPMPYGELAGAEVSTEKIEEELGAAKIRWIETAHFRIGSTLPAFPIPASDRKIKVKIEGELERLAKKLPNVNVRTRRLDPWLRVHLFAQRCEETYDKFMERACVTEASFPKEPDTLMPDGKYWGQGPYLGQNGKYLVLMFEKQSDFTRYLTLFIGRQQAFAQRWNFKTVGSLIIVTSTELEDGRLKHDTSLHCHIVWNVVHNLISGYRFYSYDLPVWFCEGSAHWWAKEVDEERALDFDQNESARAKMLNTGKWRPKVRQWLDNKNTRPVSELIGLRDYGQLTKYDHVKCWSVIDWMMAQGNEKWGQYMNTVKGYIDPKTGLATAKEVLNLQRQGLRDAYSVSPPMLEEKWKEWVLETYPDR
;
A
#
# COMPACT_ATOMS: atom_id res chain seq x y z
N MET A 1 -55.80 53.34 -16.77
CA MET A 1 -56.29 54.67 -16.31
C MET A 1 -56.71 54.49 -14.86
N SER A 2 -56.37 55.29 -13.85
CA SER A 2 -55.55 56.51 -13.65
C SER A 2 -54.87 56.39 -12.26
N ARG A 3 -53.62 56.83 -12.02
CA ARG A 3 -53.21 58.20 -11.59
C ARG A 3 -54.14 58.84 -10.52
N LEU A 4 -53.69 59.52 -9.45
CA LEU A 4 -52.35 59.77 -8.83
C LEU A 4 -52.55 60.67 -7.57
N ALA A 5 -51.95 60.38 -6.41
CA ALA A 5 -51.49 61.33 -5.35
C ALA A 5 -50.99 60.52 -4.11
N ARG A 6 -49.76 60.64 -3.59
CA ARG A 6 -49.07 61.80 -2.96
C ARG A 6 -49.73 62.22 -1.63
N ASN A 7 -49.08 62.32 -0.47
CA ASN A 7 -47.65 62.15 -0.07
C ASN A 7 -47.59 61.34 1.27
N LEU A 8 -46.54 61.20 2.09
CA LEU A 8 -45.19 61.82 2.19
C LEU A 8 -44.19 60.80 2.84
N LEU A 9 -43.02 61.27 3.30
CA LEU A 9 -41.97 60.49 3.97
C LEU A 9 -42.14 60.45 5.50
N GLN A 10 -41.76 59.33 6.11
CA GLN A 10 -40.87 59.37 7.28
C GLN A 10 -40.01 58.10 7.36
N SER A 11 -38.70 58.27 7.21
CA SER A 11 -37.70 57.21 7.21
C SER A 11 -37.04 57.06 8.57
N MET A 12 -37.26 55.94 9.26
CA MET A 12 -36.42 55.51 10.38
C MET A 12 -35.52 54.35 9.94
N SER A 13 -34.26 54.66 9.65
CA SER A 13 -33.21 53.65 9.47
C SER A 13 -32.82 53.08 10.83
N ILE A 14 -33.36 51.91 11.18
CA ILE A 14 -32.88 51.15 12.34
C ILE A 14 -31.52 50.54 11.96
N VAL A 15 -30.45 51.14 12.46
CA VAL A 15 -29.13 50.52 12.45
C VAL A 15 -29.13 49.39 13.49
N VAL A 16 -29.39 48.16 13.04
CA VAL A 16 -29.15 46.97 13.86
C VAL A 16 -27.65 46.76 13.95
N ALA A 17 -27.03 47.30 15.00
CA ALA A 17 -25.69 46.95 15.38
C ALA A 17 -25.68 45.48 15.85
N VAL A 18 -25.35 44.56 14.93
CA VAL A 18 -25.07 43.17 15.28
C VAL A 18 -23.77 43.15 16.07
N MET A 19 -23.89 43.26 17.39
CA MET A 19 -22.79 42.91 18.29
C MET A 19 -22.53 41.43 18.12
N SER A 20 -21.46 41.09 17.40
CA SER A 20 -20.92 39.74 17.35
C SER A 20 -20.41 39.38 18.75
N LEU A 21 -21.29 38.82 19.57
CA LEU A 21 -20.92 38.10 20.78
C LEU A 21 -20.08 36.90 20.34
N GLY A 22 -18.76 37.11 20.30
CA GLY A 22 -17.81 36.06 19.98
C GLY A 22 -18.01 34.90 20.94
N ALA A 23 -18.28 33.71 20.39
CA ALA A 23 -18.33 32.50 21.18
C ALA A 23 -17.03 32.39 22.00
N PRO A 24 -17.10 32.06 23.31
CA PRO A 24 -15.91 31.99 24.15
C PRO A 24 -14.93 31.01 23.52
N GLY A 25 -13.76 31.54 23.11
CA GLY A 25 -12.86 30.85 22.21
C GLY A 25 -12.49 29.47 22.75
N ALA A 26 -12.75 28.43 21.94
CA ALA A 26 -12.28 27.08 22.21
C ALA A 26 -10.77 27.16 22.43
N ARG A 27 -10.34 27.00 23.69
CA ARG A 27 -8.96 27.19 24.12
C ARG A 27 -8.13 26.12 23.44
N ALA A 28 -7.45 26.49 22.35
CA ALA A 28 -6.71 25.57 21.49
C ALA A 28 -5.84 24.65 22.36
N GLN A 29 -6.17 23.36 22.39
CA GLN A 29 -5.46 22.41 23.24
C GLN A 29 -3.99 22.42 22.80
N LYS A 30 -3.09 22.67 23.76
CA LYS A 30 -1.66 22.73 23.49
C LYS A 30 -1.19 21.32 23.15
N LEU A 31 -1.00 21.06 21.85
CA LEU A 31 -0.52 19.78 21.34
C LEU A 31 0.72 19.31 22.11
N GLU A 32 0.73 18.04 22.49
CA GLU A 32 1.88 17.44 23.13
C GLU A 32 3.11 17.50 22.21
N LYS A 33 4.29 17.78 22.76
CA LYS A 33 5.52 18.03 21.96
C LYS A 33 5.85 16.93 20.95
N TRP A 34 5.47 15.68 21.21
CA TRP A 34 5.73 14.56 20.30
C TRP A 34 4.79 14.53 19.08
N ARG A 35 3.63 15.19 19.13
CA ARG A 35 2.69 15.38 18.00
C ARG A 35 3.09 16.52 17.05
N ILE A 36 4.08 17.32 17.43
CA ILE A 36 4.62 18.37 16.57
C ILE A 36 5.74 17.73 15.74
N ASP A 37 5.57 17.71 14.42
CA ASP A 37 6.60 17.25 13.50
C ASP A 37 7.77 18.26 13.51
N PRO A 38 9.01 17.87 13.86
CA PRO A 38 10.14 18.79 13.88
C PRO A 38 10.54 19.30 12.48
N TYR A 39 10.14 18.62 11.40
CA TYR A 39 10.55 18.95 10.03
C TYR A 39 9.66 20.01 9.38
N THR A 40 8.34 19.85 9.47
CA THR A 40 7.36 20.85 9.03
C THR A 40 6.99 21.86 10.11
N LYS A 41 7.17 21.55 11.40
CA LYS A 41 6.61 22.30 12.56
C LYS A 41 5.08 22.42 12.51
N ASN A 42 4.41 21.54 11.77
CA ASN A 42 3.00 21.60 11.42
C ASN A 42 2.62 22.90 10.65
N ASP A 43 3.58 23.54 9.98
CA ASP A 43 3.35 24.64 9.04
C ASP A 43 2.63 24.13 7.77
N PRO A 44 1.47 24.68 7.38
CA PRO A 44 0.68 24.18 6.24
C PRO A 44 1.45 24.18 4.92
N GLU A 45 2.29 25.18 4.66
CA GLU A 45 3.07 25.25 3.43
C GLU A 45 4.24 24.25 3.42
N ALA A 46 4.87 24.00 4.57
CA ALA A 46 5.85 22.92 4.72
C ALA A 46 5.21 21.52 4.57
N MET A 47 4.03 21.30 5.14
CA MET A 47 3.26 20.06 4.97
C MET A 47 2.89 19.84 3.50
N LYS A 48 2.37 20.87 2.83
CA LYS A 48 2.04 20.84 1.40
C LYS A 48 3.25 20.52 0.53
N ARG A 49 4.42 21.15 0.76
CA ARG A 49 5.68 20.81 0.06
C ARG A 49 6.14 19.37 0.31
N ALA A 50 5.86 18.82 1.50
CA ALA A 50 6.15 17.44 1.85
C ALA A 50 5.19 16.42 1.20
N GLY A 51 4.07 16.85 0.62
CA GLY A 51 3.00 15.96 0.15
C GLY A 51 2.07 15.47 1.26
N ILE A 52 2.02 16.18 2.39
CA ILE A 52 1.24 15.85 3.58
C ILE A 52 -0.08 16.64 3.53
N VAL A 53 -1.20 15.92 3.58
CA VAL A 53 -2.55 16.49 3.61
C VAL A 53 -2.94 16.90 5.02
N ARG A 54 -2.68 16.03 6.01
CA ARG A 54 -2.89 16.29 7.46
C ARG A 54 -2.06 15.32 8.29
N PHE A 55 -2.00 15.56 9.61
CA PHE A 55 -1.42 14.63 10.57
C PHE A 55 -2.51 13.87 11.34
N HIS A 56 -3.04 14.51 12.38
CA HIS A 56 -4.10 14.01 13.26
C HIS A 56 -4.96 15.23 13.68
N PRO A 57 -6.29 15.07 13.88
CA PRO A 57 -7.06 13.84 13.72
C PRO A 57 -7.46 13.57 12.27
N MET A 58 -7.72 12.29 11.94
CA MET A 58 -8.21 11.87 10.64
C MET A 58 -9.02 10.55 10.70
N PRO A 59 -9.82 10.21 9.67
CA PRO A 59 -10.48 8.91 9.60
C PRO A 59 -9.52 7.78 9.22
N TYR A 60 -9.70 6.60 9.82
CA TYR A 60 -8.77 5.47 9.73
C TYR A 60 -9.47 4.12 9.97
N GLY A 61 -9.93 3.49 8.89
CA GLY A 61 -10.58 2.18 8.94
C GLY A 61 -12.01 2.22 9.48
N GLU A 62 -12.53 1.04 9.86
CA GLU A 62 -13.90 0.89 10.35
C GLU A 62 -13.96 -0.02 11.59
N LEU A 63 -15.02 0.11 12.38
CA LEU A 63 -15.39 -0.79 13.47
C LEU A 63 -16.91 -1.00 13.41
N ALA A 64 -17.35 -2.27 13.38
CA ALA A 64 -18.77 -2.64 13.28
C ALA A 64 -19.53 -1.95 12.11
N GLY A 65 -18.84 -1.65 11.00
CA GLY A 65 -19.41 -0.96 9.84
C GLY A 65 -19.52 0.56 9.94
N ALA A 66 -18.94 1.19 10.98
CA ALA A 66 -18.81 2.64 11.09
C ALA A 66 -17.36 3.08 10.92
N GLU A 67 -17.12 4.22 10.26
CA GLU A 67 -15.77 4.80 10.13
C GLU A 67 -15.21 5.20 11.51
N VAL A 68 -13.93 4.91 11.75
CA VAL A 68 -13.22 5.16 13.02
C VAL A 68 -12.21 6.29 12.83
N SER A 69 -11.99 7.15 13.84
CA SER A 69 -10.93 8.17 13.79
C SER A 69 -9.63 7.70 14.44
N THR A 70 -8.52 8.35 14.08
CA THR A 70 -7.23 8.18 14.76
C THR A 70 -7.27 8.52 16.25
N GLU A 71 -8.19 9.39 16.68
CA GLU A 71 -8.40 9.69 18.11
C GLU A 71 -8.96 8.48 18.84
N LYS A 72 -9.95 7.80 18.25
CA LYS A 72 -10.51 6.58 18.84
C LYS A 72 -9.49 5.45 18.92
N ILE A 73 -8.62 5.32 17.92
CA ILE A 73 -7.50 4.36 17.95
C ILE A 73 -6.51 4.70 19.07
N GLU A 74 -6.17 5.98 19.25
CA GLU A 74 -5.27 6.40 20.34
C GLU A 74 -5.90 6.24 21.72
N GLU A 75 -7.18 6.54 21.90
CA GLU A 75 -7.94 6.29 23.13
C GLU A 75 -7.89 4.80 23.50
N GLU A 76 -8.25 3.94 22.55
CA GLU A 76 -8.34 2.49 22.76
C GLU A 76 -6.98 1.78 22.90
N LEU A 77 -5.89 2.36 22.39
CA LEU A 77 -4.52 1.85 22.59
C LEU A 77 -3.79 2.53 23.75
N GLY A 78 -4.27 3.68 24.22
CA GLY A 78 -3.83 4.39 25.42
C GLY A 78 -2.41 4.94 25.34
N ALA A 79 -1.41 4.12 25.68
CA ALA A 79 -0.02 4.56 25.82
C ALA A 79 0.74 4.68 24.47
N ALA A 80 0.16 4.18 23.38
CA ALA A 80 0.78 4.16 22.06
C ALA A 80 0.89 5.57 21.45
N LYS A 81 2.12 6.11 21.38
CA LYS A 81 2.41 7.42 20.78
C LYS A 81 2.52 7.32 19.25
N ILE A 82 1.38 7.15 18.60
CA ILE A 82 1.26 6.94 17.15
C ILE A 82 1.41 8.27 16.42
N ARG A 83 2.42 8.37 15.54
CA ARG A 83 2.54 9.48 14.59
C ARG A 83 1.71 9.16 13.37
N TRP A 84 0.79 10.06 13.06
CA TRP A 84 -0.14 9.93 11.95
C TRP A 84 0.25 10.88 10.82
N ILE A 85 0.28 10.39 9.58
CA ILE A 85 0.47 11.18 8.35
C ILE A 85 -0.59 10.75 7.33
N GLU A 86 -1.35 11.69 6.77
CA GLU A 86 -2.09 11.51 5.52
C GLU A 86 -1.30 12.10 4.36
N THR A 87 -1.17 11.33 3.28
CA THR A 87 -0.59 11.74 2.00
C THR A 87 -1.67 11.76 0.90
N ALA A 88 -1.28 11.80 -0.38
CA ALA A 88 -2.21 11.73 -1.50
C ALA A 88 -3.00 10.41 -1.50
N HIS A 89 -2.31 9.27 -1.38
CA HIS A 89 -2.89 7.94 -1.56
C HIS A 89 -2.96 7.10 -0.26
N PHE A 90 -2.28 7.53 0.81
CA PHE A 90 -2.18 6.76 2.05
C PHE A 90 -2.60 7.54 3.31
N ARG A 91 -2.97 6.78 4.34
CA ARG A 91 -3.00 7.21 5.74
C ARG A 91 -2.12 6.27 6.55
N ILE A 92 -1.15 6.81 7.28
CA ILE A 92 -0.05 6.05 7.87
C ILE A 92 0.03 6.36 9.37
N GLY A 93 0.04 5.32 10.20
CA GLY A 93 0.30 5.38 11.62
C GLY A 93 1.61 4.71 12.00
N SER A 94 2.39 5.31 12.89
CA SER A 94 3.68 4.77 13.31
C SER A 94 4.04 5.02 14.77
N THR A 95 4.29 3.95 15.54
CA THR A 95 4.98 4.03 16.86
C THR A 95 6.46 3.68 16.77
N LEU A 96 7.01 3.55 15.55
CA LEU A 96 8.36 3.03 15.31
C LEU A 96 9.44 3.77 16.14
N PRO A 97 10.39 3.02 16.76
CA PRO A 97 11.47 3.62 17.53
C PRO A 97 12.51 4.24 16.61
N ALA A 98 13.39 5.05 17.19
CA ALA A 98 14.54 5.58 16.47
C ALA A 98 15.45 4.44 15.97
N PHE A 99 15.84 4.45 14.70
CA PHE A 99 16.70 3.46 14.08
C PHE A 99 18.13 4.00 13.95
N PRO A 100 19.13 3.44 14.67
CA PRO A 100 20.54 3.77 14.45
C PRO A 100 21.00 3.18 13.12
N ILE A 101 21.62 4.00 12.26
CA ILE A 101 22.09 3.55 10.95
C ILE A 101 23.42 2.81 11.14
N PRO A 102 23.54 1.52 10.75
CA PRO A 102 24.77 0.75 10.96
C PRO A 102 25.93 1.36 10.17
N ALA A 103 26.95 1.86 10.87
CA ALA A 103 28.10 2.52 10.24
C ALA A 103 28.97 1.56 9.39
N SER A 104 28.91 0.26 9.69
CA SER A 104 29.62 -0.81 8.98
C SER A 104 28.93 -1.28 7.70
N ASP A 105 27.61 -1.09 7.55
CA ASP A 105 26.88 -1.49 6.34
C ASP A 105 26.77 -0.32 5.37
N ARG A 106 27.74 -0.24 4.46
CA ARG A 106 27.80 0.78 3.41
C ARG A 106 26.58 0.74 2.48
N LYS A 107 25.98 -0.44 2.24
CA LYS A 107 24.81 -0.61 1.34
C LYS A 107 23.58 0.04 1.97
N ILE A 108 23.29 -0.25 3.25
CA ILE A 108 22.23 0.43 4.01
C ILE A 108 22.49 1.94 4.05
N LYS A 109 23.71 2.35 4.39
CA LYS A 109 24.04 3.77 4.54
C LYS A 109 23.76 4.55 3.25
N VAL A 110 24.28 4.09 2.11
CA VAL A 110 24.06 4.73 0.80
C VAL A 110 22.58 4.75 0.43
N LYS A 111 21.84 3.64 0.68
CA LYS A 111 20.39 3.59 0.46
C LYS A 111 19.66 4.68 1.27
N ILE A 112 19.93 4.76 2.57
CA ILE A 112 19.24 5.71 3.46
C ILE A 112 19.65 7.15 3.15
N GLU A 113 20.93 7.43 2.89
CA GLU A 113 21.39 8.75 2.46
C GLU A 113 20.65 9.18 1.17
N GLY A 114 20.55 8.32 0.15
CA GLY A 114 19.81 8.62 -1.08
C GLY A 114 18.28 8.77 -0.91
N GLU A 115 17.66 8.08 0.06
CA GLU A 115 16.26 8.31 0.43
C GLU A 115 16.08 9.68 1.13
N LEU A 116 17.00 10.04 2.03
CA LEU A 116 17.01 11.31 2.74
C LEU A 116 17.33 12.49 1.81
N GLU A 117 18.15 12.32 0.77
CA GLU A 117 18.38 13.34 -0.27
C GLU A 117 17.10 13.68 -1.04
N ARG A 118 16.27 12.67 -1.36
CA ARG A 118 14.96 12.91 -1.97
C ARG A 118 14.01 13.62 -1.01
N LEU A 119 13.99 13.21 0.26
CA LEU A 119 13.15 13.82 1.29
C LEU A 119 13.57 15.28 1.58
N ALA A 120 14.88 15.56 1.62
CA ALA A 120 15.42 16.89 1.90
C ALA A 120 15.04 17.94 0.85
N LYS A 121 14.77 17.54 -0.40
CA LYS A 121 14.21 18.44 -1.44
C LYS A 121 12.83 18.98 -1.07
N LYS A 122 12.05 18.22 -0.29
CA LYS A 122 10.72 18.59 0.21
C LYS A 122 10.77 19.18 1.63
N LEU A 123 11.68 18.68 2.46
CA LEU A 123 11.90 19.04 3.87
C LEU A 123 13.35 19.50 4.11
N PRO A 124 13.70 20.78 3.83
CA PRO A 124 15.09 21.25 3.83
C PRO A 124 15.88 21.10 5.14
N ASN A 125 15.20 20.90 6.27
CA ASN A 125 15.82 20.68 7.59
C ASN A 125 16.25 19.23 7.83
N VAL A 126 16.03 18.31 6.89
CA VAL A 126 16.45 16.90 6.99
C VAL A 126 17.97 16.78 6.84
N ASN A 127 18.65 16.31 7.89
CA ASN A 127 20.06 15.98 7.82
C ASN A 127 20.27 14.63 7.10
N VAL A 128 20.62 14.71 5.82
CA VAL A 128 20.97 13.57 4.95
C VAL A 128 22.02 12.64 5.58
N ARG A 129 23.03 13.20 6.27
CA ARG A 129 24.13 12.45 6.88
C ARG A 129 23.90 12.14 8.37
N THR A 130 22.64 12.05 8.79
CA THR A 130 22.31 11.62 10.16
C THR A 130 22.87 10.22 10.44
N ARG A 131 23.20 9.94 11.70
CA ARG A 131 23.58 8.60 12.18
C ARG A 131 22.37 7.81 12.70
N ARG A 132 21.19 8.44 12.78
CA ARG A 132 19.97 7.86 13.34
C ARG A 132 18.74 8.46 12.67
N LEU A 133 17.82 7.61 12.25
CA LEU A 133 16.46 8.01 11.89
C LEU A 133 15.65 8.10 13.18
N ASP A 134 15.22 9.29 13.60
CA ASP A 134 14.26 9.40 14.70
C ASP A 134 12.84 9.01 14.24
N PRO A 135 11.89 8.81 15.16
CA PRO A 135 10.54 8.34 14.82
C PRO A 135 9.77 9.22 13.83
N TRP A 136 9.98 10.55 13.82
CA TRP A 136 9.33 11.42 12.82
C TRP A 136 9.97 11.23 11.45
N LEU A 137 11.30 11.18 11.39
CA LEU A 137 12.01 10.92 10.14
C LEU A 137 11.66 9.56 9.53
N ARG A 138 11.44 8.53 10.38
CA ARG A 138 10.99 7.20 9.92
C ARG A 138 9.60 7.24 9.30
N VAL A 139 8.60 7.89 9.93
CA VAL A 139 7.25 7.94 9.33
C VAL A 139 7.21 8.77 8.04
N HIS A 140 7.98 9.86 7.94
CA HIS A 140 8.16 10.60 6.67
C HIS A 140 8.80 9.74 5.58
N LEU A 141 9.84 8.96 5.91
CA LEU A 141 10.45 8.03 4.96
C LEU A 141 9.46 6.95 4.51
N PHE A 142 8.69 6.34 5.41
CA PHE A 142 7.66 5.37 5.02
C PHE A 142 6.53 5.99 4.19
N ALA A 143 6.14 7.25 4.46
CA ALA A 143 5.22 7.99 3.61
C ALA A 143 5.77 8.18 2.18
N GLN A 144 7.02 8.65 2.05
CA GLN A 144 7.68 8.75 0.74
C GLN A 144 7.77 7.39 0.03
N ARG A 145 8.13 6.32 0.75
CA ARG A 145 8.25 4.95 0.19
C ARG A 145 6.92 4.39 -0.30
N CYS A 146 5.81 4.67 0.41
CA CYS A 146 4.48 4.22 -0.01
C CYS A 146 4.02 4.95 -1.28
N GLU A 147 4.16 6.28 -1.33
CA GLU A 147 3.86 7.07 -2.54
C GLU A 147 4.76 6.65 -3.72
N GLU A 148 6.08 6.52 -3.53
CA GLU A 148 7.01 6.01 -4.56
C GLU A 148 6.65 4.59 -5.06
N THR A 149 5.98 3.77 -4.22
CA THR A 149 5.50 2.42 -4.60
C THR A 149 4.19 2.51 -5.39
N TYR A 150 3.30 3.42 -5.03
CA TYR A 150 2.03 3.67 -5.72
C TYR A 150 2.25 4.26 -7.12
N ASP A 151 3.13 5.26 -7.24
CA ASP A 151 3.52 5.86 -8.52
C ASP A 151 4.08 4.80 -9.48
N LYS A 152 5.03 3.99 -9.00
CA LYS A 152 5.59 2.86 -9.77
C LYS A 152 4.54 1.81 -10.12
N PHE A 153 3.55 1.58 -9.27
CA PHE A 153 2.46 0.65 -9.57
C PHE A 153 1.60 1.18 -10.72
N MET A 154 1.23 2.47 -10.71
CA MET A 154 0.51 3.10 -11.83
C MET A 154 1.30 3.05 -13.14
N GLU A 155 2.61 3.35 -13.08
CA GLU A 155 3.52 3.29 -14.22
C GLU A 155 3.59 1.88 -14.82
N ARG A 156 3.69 0.84 -13.97
CA ARG A 156 3.71 -0.57 -14.40
C ARG A 156 2.36 -1.02 -14.94
N ALA A 157 1.26 -0.60 -14.33
CA ALA A 157 -0.10 -0.89 -14.79
C ALA A 157 -0.51 -0.13 -16.07
N CYS A 158 0.30 0.86 -16.50
CA CYS A 158 0.02 1.77 -17.59
C CYS A 158 -1.30 2.56 -17.40
N VAL A 159 -1.51 3.06 -16.18
CA VAL A 159 -2.67 3.88 -15.79
C VAL A 159 -2.26 5.21 -15.19
N THR A 160 -3.23 6.10 -15.03
CA THR A 160 -3.10 7.38 -14.31
C THR A 160 -4.31 7.56 -13.38
N GLU A 161 -4.31 8.58 -12.53
CA GLU A 161 -5.49 8.95 -11.72
C GLU A 161 -6.76 9.10 -12.59
N ALA A 162 -6.64 9.60 -13.82
CA ALA A 162 -7.75 9.76 -14.76
C ALA A 162 -8.29 8.44 -15.34
N SER A 163 -7.62 7.31 -15.09
CA SER A 163 -8.13 5.97 -15.42
C SER A 163 -9.18 5.46 -14.42
N PHE A 164 -9.34 6.14 -13.27
CA PHE A 164 -10.23 5.72 -12.19
C PHE A 164 -11.40 6.69 -12.01
N PRO A 165 -12.58 6.20 -11.57
CA PRO A 165 -13.71 7.06 -11.26
C PRO A 165 -13.39 7.91 -10.03
N LYS A 166 -13.93 9.14 -9.97
CA LYS A 166 -13.78 10.00 -8.79
C LYS A 166 -14.76 9.66 -7.68
N GLU A 167 -15.93 9.15 -8.05
CA GLU A 167 -17.04 8.80 -7.16
C GLU A 167 -17.55 7.38 -7.50
N PRO A 168 -18.19 6.69 -6.54
CA PRO A 168 -18.81 5.39 -6.79
C PRO A 168 -19.80 5.38 -7.95
N ASP A 169 -20.01 4.20 -8.53
CA ASP A 169 -20.96 3.91 -9.62
C ASP A 169 -20.83 4.79 -10.88
N THR A 170 -19.69 5.48 -11.04
CA THR A 170 -19.37 6.29 -12.22
C THR A 170 -18.88 5.41 -13.37
N LEU A 171 -19.61 5.42 -14.49
CA LEU A 171 -19.18 4.76 -15.73
C LEU A 171 -18.07 5.57 -16.41
N MET A 172 -16.95 4.91 -16.77
CA MET A 172 -15.86 5.55 -17.48
C MET A 172 -16.13 5.67 -18.99
N PRO A 173 -15.51 6.62 -19.71
CA PRO A 173 -15.79 6.86 -21.14
C PRO A 173 -15.50 5.67 -22.07
N ASP A 174 -14.64 4.73 -21.66
CA ASP A 174 -14.35 3.51 -22.44
C ASP A 174 -15.35 2.37 -22.20
N GLY A 175 -16.39 2.61 -21.40
CA GLY A 175 -17.42 1.63 -21.05
C GLY A 175 -16.95 0.52 -20.11
N LYS A 176 -15.71 0.58 -19.60
CA LYS A 176 -15.17 -0.45 -18.70
C LYS A 176 -15.37 -0.07 -17.24
N TYR A 177 -15.50 -1.08 -16.40
CA TYR A 177 -15.57 -0.91 -14.95
C TYR A 177 -14.17 -0.67 -14.37
N TRP A 178 -13.88 0.55 -13.91
CA TRP A 178 -12.58 0.92 -13.34
C TRP A 178 -12.54 0.97 -11.81
N GLY A 179 -13.56 0.43 -11.13
CA GLY A 179 -13.65 0.42 -9.66
C GLY A 179 -14.70 1.41 -9.15
N GLN A 180 -14.51 1.89 -7.92
CA GLN A 180 -15.50 2.67 -7.18
C GLN A 180 -14.97 4.00 -6.62
N GLY A 181 -13.68 4.31 -6.80
CA GLY A 181 -13.10 5.59 -6.38
C GLY A 181 -11.68 5.83 -6.89
N PRO A 182 -11.07 6.98 -6.54
CA PRO A 182 -9.87 7.49 -7.21
C PRO A 182 -8.59 6.74 -6.83
N TYR A 183 -8.59 5.97 -5.74
CA TYR A 183 -7.41 5.31 -5.20
C TYR A 183 -7.21 3.93 -5.85
N LEU A 184 -6.77 3.90 -7.11
CA LEU A 184 -6.75 2.70 -7.98
C LEU A 184 -8.11 1.98 -8.08
N GLY A 185 -9.24 2.69 -7.95
CA GLY A 185 -10.56 2.06 -7.90
C GLY A 185 -11.08 1.78 -6.49
N GLN A 186 -10.33 2.12 -5.43
CA GLN A 186 -10.83 2.17 -4.04
C GLN A 186 -11.45 3.53 -3.71
N ASN A 187 -12.46 3.53 -2.83
CA ASN A 187 -13.12 4.74 -2.33
C ASN A 187 -12.24 5.44 -1.29
N GLY A 188 -11.60 4.66 -0.43
CA GLY A 188 -10.74 5.11 0.64
C GLY A 188 -9.26 4.96 0.31
N LYS A 189 -8.45 5.78 0.95
CA LYS A 189 -6.98 5.69 0.88
C LYS A 189 -6.48 4.37 1.45
N TYR A 190 -5.31 3.94 0.99
CA TYR A 190 -4.63 2.77 1.54
C TYR A 190 -4.10 3.08 2.95
N LEU A 191 -4.17 2.11 3.86
CA LEU A 191 -3.84 2.30 5.27
C LEU A 191 -2.59 1.51 5.64
N VAL A 192 -1.66 2.12 6.37
CA VAL A 192 -0.43 1.47 6.85
C VAL A 192 -0.24 1.74 8.34
N LEU A 193 -0.17 0.71 9.18
CA LEU A 193 -0.01 0.85 10.63
C LEU A 193 1.20 0.03 11.12
N MET A 194 2.22 0.73 11.63
CA MET A 194 3.50 0.15 12.02
C MET A 194 3.77 0.38 13.51
N PHE A 195 3.68 -0.68 14.30
CA PHE A 195 4.00 -0.65 15.72
C PHE A 195 5.47 -0.96 16.00
N GLU A 196 6.02 -0.41 17.09
CA GLU A 196 7.20 -0.99 17.73
C GLU A 196 6.86 -2.35 18.33
N LYS A 197 5.80 -2.38 19.16
CA LYS A 197 5.47 -3.50 20.05
C LYS A 197 4.47 -4.46 19.45
N GLN A 198 4.72 -5.76 19.66
CA GLN A 198 3.74 -6.79 19.33
C GLN A 198 2.46 -6.69 20.19
N SER A 199 2.56 -6.16 21.42
CA SER A 199 1.38 -5.90 22.28
C SER A 199 0.38 -4.95 21.64
N ASP A 200 0.86 -3.83 21.09
CA ASP A 200 0.02 -2.78 20.51
C ASP A 200 -0.61 -3.26 19.20
N PHE A 201 0.17 -4.01 18.41
CA PHE A 201 -0.28 -4.73 17.23
C PHE A 201 -1.42 -5.71 17.55
N THR A 202 -1.22 -6.63 18.52
CA THR A 202 -2.23 -7.63 18.91
C THR A 202 -3.49 -6.96 19.48
N ARG A 203 -3.32 -5.88 20.25
CA ARG A 203 -4.44 -5.08 20.79
C ARG A 203 -5.23 -4.41 19.66
N TYR A 204 -4.55 -3.80 18.69
CA TYR A 204 -5.22 -3.21 17.53
C TYR A 204 -5.98 -4.26 16.71
N LEU A 205 -5.37 -5.42 16.41
CA LEU A 205 -6.06 -6.50 15.69
C LEU A 205 -7.29 -7.00 16.46
N THR A 206 -7.18 -7.17 17.78
CA THR A 206 -8.29 -7.65 18.62
C THR A 206 -9.45 -6.66 18.64
N LEU A 207 -9.16 -5.36 18.80
CA LEU A 207 -10.20 -4.32 18.97
C LEU A 207 -10.83 -3.86 17.65
N PHE A 208 -10.04 -3.67 16.59
CA PHE A 208 -10.49 -3.04 15.34
C PHE A 208 -10.68 -4.00 14.17
N ILE A 209 -10.09 -5.20 14.22
CA ILE A 209 -10.22 -6.22 13.15
C ILE A 209 -10.91 -7.50 13.66
N GLY A 210 -11.02 -7.69 14.98
CA GLY A 210 -11.62 -8.88 15.58
C GLY A 210 -10.77 -10.15 15.38
N ARG A 211 -9.44 -10.00 15.25
CA ARG A 211 -8.50 -11.10 14.95
C ARG A 211 -7.32 -11.14 15.91
N GLN A 212 -6.73 -12.33 16.05
CA GLN A 212 -5.44 -12.55 16.70
C GLN A 212 -4.60 -13.46 15.81
N GLN A 213 -3.41 -13.01 15.43
CA GLN A 213 -2.46 -13.80 14.64
C GLN A 213 -1.01 -13.40 14.95
N ALA A 214 -0.06 -14.28 14.64
CA ALA A 214 1.37 -14.11 14.92
C ALA A 214 2.15 -13.35 13.83
N PHE A 215 1.48 -12.98 12.73
CA PHE A 215 2.09 -12.39 11.53
C PHE A 215 1.38 -11.09 11.14
N ALA A 216 1.99 -10.27 10.27
CA ALA A 216 1.39 -9.03 9.82
C ALA A 216 0.03 -9.25 9.13
N GLN A 217 -0.93 -8.33 9.31
CA GLN A 217 -2.30 -8.48 8.83
C GLN A 217 -2.59 -7.49 7.69
N ARG A 218 -2.90 -8.02 6.50
CA ARG A 218 -3.63 -7.27 5.47
C ARG A 218 -5.14 -7.44 5.70
N TRP A 219 -5.92 -6.38 5.58
CA TRP A 219 -7.38 -6.43 5.80
C TRP A 219 -8.12 -5.44 4.90
N ASN A 220 -9.38 -5.73 4.57
CA ASN A 220 -10.25 -4.90 3.75
C ASN A 220 -11.41 -4.35 4.60
N PHE A 221 -11.39 -3.03 4.84
CA PHE A 221 -12.50 -2.32 5.47
C PHE A 221 -13.51 -1.92 4.40
N LYS A 222 -14.63 -2.66 4.33
CA LYS A 222 -15.51 -2.66 3.17
C LYS A 222 -16.39 -1.42 3.07
N THR A 223 -16.76 -0.82 4.20
CA THR A 223 -17.67 0.33 4.25
C THR A 223 -16.96 1.61 3.85
N VAL A 224 -15.72 1.79 4.32
CA VAL A 224 -14.85 2.93 3.95
C VAL A 224 -14.09 2.69 2.64
N GLY A 225 -14.09 1.46 2.12
CA GLY A 225 -13.39 1.07 0.89
C GLY A 225 -11.88 1.26 0.99
N SER A 226 -11.27 0.81 2.10
CA SER A 226 -9.83 0.95 2.36
C SER A 226 -9.18 -0.40 2.65
N LEU A 227 -8.03 -0.69 2.03
CA LEU A 227 -7.19 -1.81 2.41
C LEU A 227 -6.08 -1.35 3.38
N ILE A 228 -5.92 -2.08 4.48
CA ILE A 228 -4.89 -1.84 5.50
C ILE A 228 -3.80 -2.91 5.47
N ILE A 229 -2.57 -2.52 5.85
CA ILE A 229 -1.55 -3.42 6.41
C ILE A 229 -1.23 -2.96 7.85
N VAL A 230 -1.29 -3.90 8.80
CA VAL A 230 -0.86 -3.73 10.20
C VAL A 230 0.34 -4.64 10.46
N THR A 231 1.40 -4.12 11.06
CA THR A 231 2.61 -4.89 11.43
C THR A 231 3.28 -4.36 12.70
N SER A 232 4.23 -5.11 13.24
CA SER A 232 5.08 -4.71 14.37
C SER A 232 6.54 -5.08 14.13
N THR A 233 7.48 -4.27 14.61
CA THR A 233 8.92 -4.57 14.51
C THR A 233 9.35 -5.82 15.28
N GLU A 234 8.55 -6.27 16.25
CA GLU A 234 8.81 -7.47 17.06
C GLU A 234 8.33 -8.77 16.38
N LEU A 235 7.59 -8.69 15.28
CA LEU A 235 7.23 -9.86 14.45
C LEU A 235 8.43 -10.42 13.68
N GLU A 236 8.24 -11.57 13.04
CA GLU A 236 9.25 -12.25 12.19
C GLU A 236 10.58 -12.47 12.92
N ASP A 237 10.50 -12.99 14.15
CA ASP A 237 11.64 -13.24 15.05
C ASP A 237 12.52 -11.98 15.25
N GLY A 238 11.91 -10.78 15.16
CA GLY A 238 12.56 -9.48 15.29
C GLY A 238 13.25 -8.96 14.03
N ARG A 239 13.16 -9.66 12.87
CA ARG A 239 13.73 -9.24 11.57
C ARG A 239 13.31 -7.81 11.20
N LEU A 240 12.08 -7.42 11.55
CA LEU A 240 11.48 -6.13 11.21
C LEU A 240 11.97 -4.95 12.08
N LYS A 241 12.85 -5.19 13.07
CA LYS A 241 13.58 -4.11 13.77
C LYS A 241 14.58 -3.38 12.86
N HIS A 242 15.03 -4.05 11.80
CA HIS A 242 15.95 -3.49 10.81
C HIS A 242 15.19 -2.68 9.75
N ASP A 243 15.51 -1.39 9.56
CA ASP A 243 14.70 -0.49 8.72
C ASP A 243 14.56 -0.95 7.25
N THR A 244 15.64 -1.42 6.61
CA THR A 244 15.55 -1.98 5.24
C THR A 244 14.65 -3.23 5.18
N SER A 245 14.70 -4.13 6.16
CA SER A 245 13.84 -5.33 6.19
C SER A 245 12.36 -4.94 6.37
N LEU A 246 12.08 -3.95 7.24
CA LEU A 246 10.74 -3.38 7.37
C LEU A 246 10.30 -2.67 6.09
N HIS A 247 11.21 -2.02 5.36
CA HIS A 247 10.89 -1.41 4.06
C HIS A 247 10.50 -2.47 3.02
N CYS A 248 11.26 -3.56 2.88
CA CYS A 248 10.87 -4.70 2.03
C CYS A 248 9.49 -5.25 2.44
N HIS A 249 9.27 -5.49 3.74
CA HIS A 249 8.01 -6.03 4.28
C HIS A 249 6.80 -5.12 4.03
N ILE A 250 6.95 -3.79 4.17
CA ILE A 250 5.88 -2.84 3.88
C ILE A 250 5.61 -2.75 2.39
N VAL A 251 6.64 -2.68 1.54
CA VAL A 251 6.45 -2.67 0.07
C VAL A 251 5.76 -3.94 -0.40
N TRP A 252 6.19 -5.11 0.08
CA TRP A 252 5.56 -6.40 -0.20
C TRP A 252 4.05 -6.38 0.14
N ASN A 253 3.70 -6.01 1.38
CA ASN A 253 2.29 -5.96 1.80
C ASN A 253 1.47 -4.87 1.11
N VAL A 254 2.05 -3.70 0.86
CA VAL A 254 1.40 -2.61 0.11
C VAL A 254 1.10 -3.09 -1.30
N VAL A 255 2.02 -3.76 -1.98
CA VAL A 255 1.80 -4.27 -3.35
C VAL A 255 0.68 -5.31 -3.40
N HIS A 256 0.55 -6.22 -2.43
CA HIS A 256 -0.66 -7.05 -2.32
C HIS A 256 -1.93 -6.21 -2.22
N ASN A 257 -1.94 -5.16 -1.39
CA ASN A 257 -3.10 -4.28 -1.25
C ASN A 257 -3.39 -3.49 -2.53
N LEU A 258 -2.37 -2.98 -3.24
CA LEU A 258 -2.54 -2.30 -4.54
C LEU A 258 -3.13 -3.26 -5.59
N ILE A 259 -2.62 -4.49 -5.69
CA ILE A 259 -3.10 -5.55 -6.60
C ILE A 259 -4.56 -5.94 -6.29
N SER A 260 -4.89 -6.23 -5.04
CA SER A 260 -6.26 -6.58 -4.63
C SER A 260 -7.22 -5.41 -4.80
N GLY A 261 -6.76 -4.19 -4.54
CA GLY A 261 -7.55 -2.96 -4.59
C GLY A 261 -7.77 -2.39 -5.98
N TYR A 262 -6.89 -2.69 -6.95
CA TYR A 262 -6.97 -2.24 -8.33
C TYR A 262 -8.32 -2.54 -8.98
N ARG A 263 -9.03 -1.53 -9.50
CA ARG A 263 -10.40 -1.65 -10.03
C ARG A 263 -11.38 -2.26 -9.00
N PHE A 264 -11.26 -1.83 -7.75
CA PHE A 264 -12.01 -2.25 -6.56
C PHE A 264 -11.76 -3.68 -6.06
N TYR A 265 -11.86 -3.90 -4.74
CA TYR A 265 -11.60 -5.21 -4.12
C TYR A 265 -12.88 -6.05 -4.05
N SER A 266 -13.33 -6.46 -5.23
CA SER A 266 -14.49 -7.33 -5.44
C SER A 266 -14.20 -8.82 -5.36
N TYR A 267 -12.99 -9.24 -5.75
CA TYR A 267 -12.54 -10.63 -5.73
C TYR A 267 -11.01 -10.73 -5.67
N ASP A 268 -10.52 -11.88 -5.20
CA ASP A 268 -9.11 -12.22 -5.13
C ASP A 268 -8.52 -12.59 -6.49
N LEU A 269 -7.28 -12.15 -6.70
CA LEU A 269 -6.48 -12.49 -7.87
C LEU A 269 -5.64 -13.77 -7.62
N PRO A 270 -5.09 -14.39 -8.68
CA PRO A 270 -4.35 -15.66 -8.57
C PRO A 270 -3.16 -15.54 -7.63
N VAL A 271 -3.04 -16.47 -6.66
CA VAL A 271 -2.04 -16.38 -5.58
C VAL A 271 -0.61 -16.30 -6.11
N TRP A 272 -0.28 -17.03 -7.19
CA TRP A 272 1.05 -16.99 -7.82
C TRP A 272 1.40 -15.59 -8.35
N PHE A 273 0.41 -14.88 -8.89
CA PHE A 273 0.59 -13.55 -9.49
C PHE A 273 0.73 -12.49 -8.40
N CYS A 274 -0.13 -12.54 -7.38
CA CYS A 274 -0.07 -11.64 -6.22
C CYS A 274 1.26 -11.80 -5.47
N GLU A 275 1.61 -13.04 -5.12
CA GLU A 275 2.82 -13.37 -4.35
C GLU A 275 4.11 -13.07 -5.13
N GLY A 276 4.18 -13.51 -6.40
CA GLY A 276 5.33 -13.26 -7.26
C GLY A 276 5.55 -11.77 -7.50
N SER A 277 4.46 -11.01 -7.64
CA SER A 277 4.50 -9.54 -7.73
C SER A 277 5.01 -8.92 -6.43
N ALA A 278 4.40 -9.22 -5.28
CA ALA A 278 4.85 -8.63 -4.03
C ALA A 278 6.34 -8.90 -3.75
N HIS A 279 6.83 -10.12 -4.04
CA HIS A 279 8.26 -10.45 -3.99
C HIS A 279 9.12 -9.61 -4.92
N TRP A 280 8.66 -9.37 -6.16
CA TRP A 280 9.41 -8.60 -7.16
C TRP A 280 9.68 -7.18 -6.68
N TRP A 281 8.63 -6.45 -6.29
CA TRP A 281 8.77 -5.08 -5.78
C TRP A 281 9.59 -5.02 -4.47
N ALA A 282 9.45 -6.02 -3.59
CA ALA A 282 10.22 -6.08 -2.36
C ALA A 282 11.73 -6.32 -2.62
N LYS A 283 12.08 -7.10 -3.65
CA LYS A 283 13.48 -7.34 -4.04
C LYS A 283 14.14 -6.16 -4.75
N GLU A 284 13.37 -5.34 -5.45
CA GLU A 284 13.83 -4.03 -5.96
C GLU A 284 14.24 -3.07 -4.82
N VAL A 285 13.75 -3.27 -3.58
CA VAL A 285 14.21 -2.52 -2.40
C VAL A 285 15.54 -3.04 -1.87
N ASP A 286 15.64 -4.35 -1.64
CA ASP A 286 16.87 -5.07 -1.26
C ASP A 286 16.67 -6.59 -1.49
N GLU A 287 17.36 -7.13 -2.51
CA GLU A 287 17.26 -8.56 -2.86
C GLU A 287 17.50 -9.51 -1.68
N GLU A 288 18.42 -9.15 -0.77
CA GLU A 288 18.89 -10.02 0.31
C GLU A 288 17.95 -10.03 1.53
N ARG A 289 17.28 -8.91 1.80
CA ARG A 289 16.42 -8.70 2.99
C ARG A 289 14.93 -8.91 2.73
N ALA A 290 14.49 -8.86 1.48
CA ALA A 290 13.14 -9.25 1.07
C ALA A 290 12.95 -10.78 1.18
N LEU A 291 12.43 -11.19 2.34
CA LEU A 291 12.28 -12.57 2.82
C LEU A 291 10.90 -12.77 3.47
N ASP A 292 9.90 -12.07 2.95
CA ASP A 292 8.51 -12.19 3.33
C ASP A 292 7.87 -13.33 2.52
N PHE A 293 6.85 -13.98 3.07
CA PHE A 293 6.17 -15.14 2.47
C PHE A 293 4.72 -15.16 3.01
N ASP A 294 3.71 -15.19 2.14
CA ASP A 294 2.35 -15.46 2.61
C ASP A 294 2.22 -16.92 3.08
N GLN A 295 1.34 -17.14 4.05
CA GLN A 295 1.05 -18.44 4.65
C GLN A 295 -0.37 -18.45 5.20
N ASN A 296 -1.00 -19.62 5.29
CA ASN A 296 -2.34 -19.72 5.87
C ASN A 296 -2.27 -19.91 7.40
N GLU A 297 -3.38 -19.60 8.08
CA GLU A 297 -3.48 -19.65 9.56
C GLU A 297 -3.15 -21.04 10.14
N SER A 298 -3.29 -22.10 9.35
CA SER A 298 -3.07 -23.50 9.75
C SER A 298 -1.65 -24.04 9.56
N ALA A 299 -0.76 -23.35 8.82
CA ALA A 299 0.57 -23.88 8.51
C ALA A 299 1.62 -22.78 8.31
N ARG A 300 2.70 -22.80 9.10
CA ARG A 300 3.87 -21.93 8.87
C ARG A 300 4.54 -22.34 7.56
N ALA A 301 4.71 -21.39 6.63
CA ALA A 301 5.41 -21.64 5.37
C ALA A 301 6.84 -22.12 5.65
N LYS A 302 7.31 -23.11 4.87
CA LYS A 302 8.73 -23.47 4.86
C LYS A 302 9.46 -22.36 4.12
N MET A 303 10.23 -21.53 4.82
CA MET A 303 10.88 -20.36 4.21
C MET A 303 12.25 -20.69 3.61
N LEU A 304 12.76 -19.80 2.76
CA LEU A 304 14.15 -19.78 2.32
C LEU A 304 14.85 -18.59 2.96
N ASN A 305 15.79 -18.88 3.87
CA ASN A 305 16.46 -17.86 4.71
C ASN A 305 17.59 -17.14 3.95
N THR A 306 17.39 -16.83 2.67
CA THR A 306 18.39 -16.23 1.79
C THR A 306 17.72 -15.54 0.62
N GLY A 307 18.10 -14.30 0.35
CA GLY A 307 17.44 -13.48 -0.66
C GLY A 307 17.99 -13.64 -2.08
N LYS A 308 19.15 -14.30 -2.24
CA LYS A 308 19.80 -14.58 -3.53
C LYS A 308 19.01 -15.64 -4.30
N TRP A 309 17.93 -15.22 -4.95
CA TRP A 309 16.99 -16.12 -5.61
C TRP A 309 17.40 -16.40 -7.05
N ARG A 310 18.12 -15.48 -7.74
CA ARG A 310 18.56 -15.68 -9.13
C ARG A 310 19.38 -16.97 -9.33
N PRO A 311 20.48 -17.23 -8.59
CA PRO A 311 21.25 -18.46 -8.79
C PRO A 311 20.45 -19.71 -8.46
N LYS A 312 19.53 -19.61 -7.47
CA LYS A 312 18.70 -20.73 -7.03
C LYS A 312 17.66 -21.14 -8.07
N VAL A 313 16.99 -20.19 -8.71
CA VAL A 313 16.05 -20.50 -9.79
C VAL A 313 16.77 -21.24 -10.91
N ARG A 314 17.93 -20.72 -11.35
CA ARG A 314 18.74 -21.33 -12.40
C ARG A 314 19.16 -22.77 -12.05
N GLN A 315 19.60 -22.99 -10.81
CA GLN A 315 19.91 -24.32 -10.26
C GLN A 315 18.67 -25.25 -10.11
N TRP A 316 17.45 -24.72 -10.20
CA TRP A 316 16.20 -25.46 -9.98
C TRP A 316 15.36 -25.67 -11.24
N LEU A 317 15.79 -25.25 -12.43
CA LEU A 317 15.01 -25.41 -13.67
C LEU A 317 14.68 -26.87 -14.01
N ASP A 318 15.57 -27.80 -13.64
CA ASP A 318 15.40 -29.25 -13.80
C ASP A 318 15.03 -29.97 -12.49
N ASN A 319 14.77 -29.22 -11.42
CA ASN A 319 14.43 -29.78 -10.12
C ASN A 319 12.97 -30.25 -10.12
N LYS A 320 12.78 -31.57 -10.00
CA LYS A 320 11.48 -32.27 -9.91
C LYS A 320 10.59 -31.81 -8.73
N ASN A 321 11.12 -31.04 -7.79
CA ASN A 321 10.36 -30.42 -6.70
C ASN A 321 9.75 -29.06 -7.08
N THR A 322 10.00 -28.53 -8.28
CA THR A 322 9.37 -27.30 -8.77
C THR A 322 8.09 -27.65 -9.54
N ARG A 323 6.97 -27.01 -9.16
CA ARG A 323 5.69 -27.19 -9.84
C ARG A 323 5.72 -26.53 -11.23
N PRO A 324 5.18 -27.15 -12.30
CA PRO A 324 5.00 -26.48 -13.59
C PRO A 324 4.10 -25.25 -13.52
N VAL A 325 4.36 -24.23 -14.36
CA VAL A 325 3.52 -23.01 -14.46
C VAL A 325 2.05 -23.34 -14.73
N SER A 326 1.78 -24.38 -15.53
CA SER A 326 0.41 -24.87 -15.81
C SER A 326 -0.38 -25.31 -14.57
N GLU A 327 0.30 -25.78 -13.52
CA GLU A 327 -0.31 -26.10 -12.23
C GLU A 327 -0.32 -24.88 -11.27
N LEU A 328 0.74 -24.05 -11.28
CA LEU A 328 0.82 -22.82 -10.46
C LEU A 328 -0.35 -21.87 -10.70
N ILE A 329 -0.77 -21.67 -11.96
CA ILE A 329 -1.91 -20.82 -12.31
C ILE A 329 -3.26 -21.32 -11.77
N GLY A 330 -3.34 -22.58 -11.35
CA GLY A 330 -4.53 -23.22 -10.79
C GLY A 330 -4.66 -23.11 -9.26
N LEU A 331 -3.61 -22.64 -8.57
CA LEU A 331 -3.62 -22.47 -7.11
C LEU A 331 -4.55 -21.33 -6.69
N ARG A 332 -5.21 -21.51 -5.55
CA ARG A 332 -6.24 -20.59 -5.02
C ARG A 332 -5.97 -20.10 -3.60
N ASP A 333 -5.15 -20.79 -2.84
CA ASP A 333 -4.79 -20.44 -1.46
C ASP A 333 -3.27 -20.35 -1.30
N TYR A 334 -2.81 -19.37 -0.52
CA TYR A 334 -1.37 -19.14 -0.31
C TYR A 334 -0.69 -20.30 0.41
N GLY A 335 -1.39 -21.04 1.28
CA GLY A 335 -0.86 -22.24 1.93
C GLY A 335 -0.63 -23.43 0.99
N GLN A 336 -1.04 -23.35 -0.28
CA GLN A 336 -0.69 -24.32 -1.32
C GLN A 336 0.71 -24.07 -1.92
N LEU A 337 1.30 -22.90 -1.67
CA LEU A 337 2.64 -22.55 -2.11
C LEU A 337 3.68 -23.21 -1.21
N THR A 338 4.58 -23.97 -1.83
CA THR A 338 5.83 -24.41 -1.20
C THR A 338 6.89 -23.33 -1.37
N LYS A 339 7.97 -23.44 -0.59
CA LYS A 339 9.16 -22.59 -0.69
C LYS A 339 9.73 -22.43 -2.10
N TYR A 340 9.57 -23.45 -2.95
CA TYR A 340 10.02 -23.42 -4.34
C TYR A 340 9.03 -22.66 -5.22
N ASP A 341 7.73 -22.76 -4.92
CA ASP A 341 6.68 -22.04 -5.64
C ASP A 341 6.82 -20.53 -5.43
N HIS A 342 6.99 -20.02 -4.21
CA HIS A 342 7.19 -18.57 -3.98
C HIS A 342 8.34 -17.99 -4.83
N VAL A 343 9.48 -18.69 -4.88
CA VAL A 343 10.66 -18.28 -5.66
C VAL A 343 10.41 -18.41 -7.17
N LYS A 344 9.67 -19.42 -7.60
CA LYS A 344 9.29 -19.58 -9.01
C LYS A 344 8.28 -18.51 -9.45
N CYS A 345 7.25 -18.24 -8.64
CA CYS A 345 6.27 -17.18 -8.85
C CYS A 345 6.97 -15.83 -9.03
N TRP A 346 7.89 -15.48 -8.13
CA TRP A 346 8.73 -14.29 -8.27
C TRP A 346 9.49 -14.26 -9.61
N SER A 347 10.16 -15.35 -9.97
CA SER A 347 10.98 -15.40 -11.18
C SER A 347 10.16 -15.34 -12.48
N VAL A 348 8.96 -15.91 -12.49
CA VAL A 348 8.02 -15.82 -13.62
C VAL A 348 7.50 -14.38 -13.75
N ILE A 349 7.21 -13.71 -12.63
CA ILE A 349 6.86 -12.28 -12.64
C ILE A 349 8.03 -11.41 -13.06
N ASP A 350 9.26 -11.74 -12.69
CA ASP A 350 10.45 -10.99 -13.13
C ASP A 350 10.64 -11.09 -14.65
N TRP A 351 10.45 -12.29 -15.24
CA TRP A 351 10.37 -12.44 -16.70
C TRP A 351 9.25 -11.57 -17.29
N MET A 352 8.05 -11.59 -16.71
CA MET A 352 6.89 -10.81 -17.16
C MET A 352 7.16 -9.29 -17.12
N MET A 353 7.86 -8.81 -16.08
CA MET A 353 8.26 -7.41 -15.92
C MET A 353 9.37 -7.00 -16.88
N ALA A 354 10.30 -7.90 -17.18
CA ALA A 354 11.35 -7.69 -18.17
C ALA A 354 10.81 -7.52 -19.61
N GLN A 355 9.58 -7.97 -19.90
CA GLN A 355 8.95 -7.76 -21.22
C GLN A 355 8.34 -6.35 -21.41
N GLY A 356 8.41 -5.48 -20.40
CA GLY A 356 7.93 -4.09 -20.44
C GLY A 356 6.55 -3.86 -19.80
N ASN A 357 6.32 -2.61 -19.36
CA ASN A 357 5.13 -2.22 -18.59
C ASN A 357 3.82 -2.50 -19.35
N GLU A 358 3.76 -2.20 -20.64
CA GLU A 358 2.54 -2.35 -21.46
C GLU A 358 1.94 -3.75 -21.37
N LYS A 359 2.78 -4.80 -21.41
CA LYS A 359 2.34 -6.19 -21.31
C LYS A 359 1.87 -6.57 -19.91
N TRP A 360 2.56 -6.09 -18.88
CA TRP A 360 2.16 -6.35 -17.49
C TRP A 360 0.85 -5.62 -17.16
N GLY A 361 0.72 -4.36 -17.57
CA GLY A 361 -0.51 -3.58 -17.46
C GLY A 361 -1.68 -4.20 -18.25
N GLN A 362 -1.45 -4.65 -19.49
CA GLN A 362 -2.48 -5.36 -20.26
C GLN A 362 -2.92 -6.65 -19.58
N TYR A 363 -1.99 -7.45 -19.03
CA TYR A 363 -2.32 -8.64 -18.25
C TYR A 363 -3.15 -8.29 -17.01
N MET A 364 -2.72 -7.33 -16.20
CA MET A 364 -3.42 -6.87 -15.00
C MET A 364 -4.85 -6.38 -15.32
N ASN A 365 -4.99 -5.60 -16.39
CA ASN A 365 -6.26 -5.10 -16.91
C ASN A 365 -7.19 -6.20 -17.46
N THR A 366 -6.63 -7.35 -17.85
CA THR A 366 -7.40 -8.53 -18.30
C THR A 366 -7.91 -9.34 -17.12
N VAL A 367 -7.08 -9.57 -16.09
CA VAL A 367 -7.46 -10.44 -14.95
C VAL A 367 -8.31 -9.74 -13.89
N LYS A 368 -8.23 -8.41 -13.78
CA LYS A 368 -8.90 -7.63 -12.73
C LYS A 368 -9.96 -6.69 -13.29
N GLY A 369 -11.10 -6.59 -12.61
CA GLY A 369 -12.24 -5.75 -13.00
C GLY A 369 -13.21 -6.40 -13.98
N TYR A 370 -13.26 -7.73 -14.03
CA TYR A 370 -14.31 -8.46 -14.76
C TYR A 370 -15.66 -8.32 -14.07
N ILE A 371 -16.68 -7.93 -14.84
CA ILE A 371 -18.09 -7.89 -14.46
C ILE A 371 -18.83 -8.99 -15.21
N ASP A 372 -19.59 -9.83 -14.51
CA ASP A 372 -20.43 -10.85 -15.13
C ASP A 372 -21.62 -10.18 -15.84
N PRO A 373 -21.74 -10.28 -17.18
CA PRO A 373 -22.76 -9.57 -17.95
C PRO A 373 -24.19 -10.05 -17.63
N LYS A 374 -24.36 -11.19 -16.96
CA LYS A 374 -25.68 -11.69 -16.54
C LYS A 374 -26.16 -11.10 -15.21
N THR A 375 -25.24 -10.67 -14.35
CA THR A 375 -25.56 -10.20 -12.99
C THR A 375 -25.22 -8.73 -12.76
N GLY A 376 -24.37 -8.14 -13.59
CA GLY A 376 -23.81 -6.80 -13.37
C GLY A 376 -22.79 -6.74 -12.23
N LEU A 377 -22.42 -7.88 -11.64
CA LEU A 377 -21.54 -7.96 -10.48
C LEU A 377 -20.14 -8.45 -10.85
N ALA A 378 -19.14 -7.90 -10.16
CA ALA A 378 -17.77 -8.39 -10.26
C ALA A 378 -17.64 -9.80 -9.66
N THR A 379 -16.89 -10.70 -10.29
CA THR A 379 -16.82 -12.11 -9.85
C THR A 379 -15.49 -12.81 -10.13
N ALA A 380 -15.10 -13.71 -9.21
CA ALA A 380 -13.92 -14.55 -9.32
C ALA A 380 -14.05 -15.70 -10.36
N LYS A 381 -15.28 -16.00 -10.82
CA LYS A 381 -15.57 -17.23 -11.61
C LYS A 381 -14.68 -17.39 -12.85
N GLU A 382 -14.46 -16.30 -13.58
CA GLU A 382 -13.69 -16.30 -14.83
C GLU A 382 -12.19 -16.09 -14.65
N VAL A 383 -11.68 -15.86 -13.43
CA VAL A 383 -10.27 -15.49 -13.20
C VAL A 383 -9.29 -16.51 -13.81
N LEU A 384 -9.58 -17.81 -13.79
CA LEU A 384 -8.72 -18.83 -14.43
C LEU A 384 -8.70 -18.72 -15.96
N ASN A 385 -9.82 -18.34 -16.59
CA ASN A 385 -9.89 -18.12 -18.03
C ASN A 385 -9.23 -16.79 -18.42
N LEU A 386 -9.45 -15.73 -17.64
CA LEU A 386 -8.85 -14.42 -17.82
C LEU A 386 -7.33 -14.44 -17.67
N GLN A 387 -6.76 -15.25 -16.76
CA GLN A 387 -5.32 -15.50 -16.70
C GLN A 387 -4.78 -16.04 -18.03
N ARG A 388 -5.41 -17.10 -18.55
CA ARG A 388 -5.01 -17.74 -19.81
C ARG A 388 -5.20 -16.80 -21.00
N GLN A 389 -6.21 -15.92 -20.95
CA GLN A 389 -6.40 -14.86 -21.92
C GLN A 389 -5.28 -13.82 -21.84
N GLY A 390 -5.04 -13.22 -20.67
CA GLY A 390 -3.99 -12.21 -20.48
C GLY A 390 -2.60 -12.70 -20.91
N LEU A 391 -2.27 -13.97 -20.64
CA LEU A 391 -1.01 -14.57 -21.13
C LEU A 391 -0.92 -14.65 -22.67
N ARG A 392 -2.03 -14.95 -23.36
CA ARG A 392 -2.04 -14.93 -24.83
C ARG A 392 -2.02 -13.50 -25.36
N ASP A 393 -2.91 -12.66 -24.86
CA ASP A 393 -3.21 -11.35 -25.42
C ASP A 393 -2.06 -10.35 -25.17
N ALA A 394 -1.38 -10.43 -24.02
CA ALA A 394 -0.27 -9.52 -23.67
C ALA A 394 1.13 -10.12 -23.93
N TYR A 395 1.30 -11.44 -23.75
CA TYR A 395 2.61 -12.09 -23.82
C TYR A 395 2.77 -13.07 -24.99
N SER A 396 1.70 -13.34 -25.75
CA SER A 396 1.69 -14.34 -26.83
C SER A 396 2.20 -15.71 -26.38
N VAL A 397 1.76 -16.15 -25.19
CA VAL A 397 2.10 -17.47 -24.62
C VAL A 397 0.88 -18.19 -24.07
N SER A 398 0.91 -19.53 -24.16
CA SER A 398 0.12 -20.42 -23.31
C SER A 398 0.90 -20.75 -22.02
N PRO A 399 0.28 -21.33 -20.97
CA PRO A 399 1.01 -21.68 -19.75
C PRO A 399 2.22 -22.62 -19.94
N PRO A 400 2.19 -23.63 -20.85
CA PRO A 400 3.40 -24.39 -21.21
C PRO A 400 4.47 -23.52 -21.90
N MET A 401 4.09 -22.69 -22.88
CA MET A 401 5.04 -21.79 -23.56
C MET A 401 5.65 -20.73 -22.63
N LEU A 402 4.92 -20.35 -21.57
CA LEU A 402 5.42 -19.47 -20.52
C LEU A 402 6.53 -20.16 -19.72
N GLU A 403 6.37 -21.43 -19.35
CA GLU A 403 7.43 -22.23 -18.70
C GLU A 403 8.69 -22.30 -19.59
N GLU A 404 8.53 -22.56 -20.89
CA GLU A 404 9.63 -22.67 -21.86
C GLU A 404 10.40 -21.34 -22.00
N LYS A 405 9.71 -20.25 -22.36
CA LYS A 405 10.35 -18.93 -22.53
C LYS A 405 10.95 -18.37 -21.24
N TRP A 406 10.33 -18.68 -20.09
CA TRP A 406 10.88 -18.32 -18.79
C TRP A 406 12.18 -19.07 -18.50
N LYS A 407 12.25 -20.38 -18.79
CA LYS A 407 13.48 -21.19 -18.63
C LYS A 407 14.61 -20.68 -19.51
N GLU A 408 14.33 -20.42 -20.79
CA GLU A 408 15.30 -19.87 -21.74
C GLU A 408 15.89 -18.54 -21.22
N TRP A 409 15.03 -17.62 -20.82
CA TRP A 409 15.44 -16.32 -20.28
C TRP A 409 16.20 -16.42 -18.94
N VAL A 410 15.84 -17.35 -18.05
CA VAL A 410 16.64 -17.61 -16.84
C VAL A 410 18.03 -18.12 -17.20
N LEU A 411 18.14 -19.01 -18.19
CA LEU A 411 19.43 -19.54 -18.68
C LEU A 411 20.29 -18.47 -19.37
N GLU A 412 19.67 -17.43 -19.94
CA GLU A 412 20.36 -16.28 -20.51
C GLU A 412 20.79 -15.25 -19.44
N THR A 413 19.89 -14.91 -18.50
CA THR A 413 20.03 -13.68 -17.68
C THR A 413 20.44 -13.91 -16.22
N TYR A 414 20.17 -15.07 -15.63
CA TYR A 414 20.48 -15.31 -14.22
C TYR A 414 21.91 -15.86 -14.06
N PRO A 415 22.69 -15.40 -13.06
CA PRO A 415 24.04 -15.93 -12.80
C PRO A 415 24.01 -17.39 -12.33
N ASP A 416 25.10 -18.12 -12.59
CA ASP A 416 25.29 -19.51 -12.12
C ASP A 416 25.45 -19.64 -10.59
N ARG A 417 25.91 -18.58 -9.91
CA ARG A 417 26.35 -18.58 -8.50
C ARG A 417 25.93 -17.34 -7.73
#